data_AF-A0A2E2SRK0-F1
#
_entry.id   AF-A0A2E2SRK0-F1
#
_cell.length_a   1.000
_cell.length_b   1.000
_cell.length_c   1.000
_cell.angle_alpha   90.00
_cell.angle_beta   90.00
_cell.angle_gamma   90.00
#
_symmetry.space_group_name_H-M   'P 1'
#
loop_
_entity.id
_entity.type
_entity.pdbx_description
1 polymer ?
#
loop_
_entity_poly.entity_id
_entity_poly.type
_entity_poly.pdbx_seq_one_letter_code
_entity_poly.pdbx_strand_id
1 'polypeptide(L)' 'MKTMQEIEKMSDKDLAKFVEDERAVMQQHRFGTGGRNVMAARAAKKNVARALTVLTARSNAATK' A
#
# COMPACT_ATOMS: atom_id res chain seq x y z
N MET A 1 -4.85 0.47 9.38
CA MET A 1 -3.49 0.16 8.91
C MET A 1 -3.36 -1.35 8.88
N LYS A 2 -2.91 -1.96 7.77
CA LYS A 2 -2.75 -3.42 7.69
C LYS A 2 -1.43 -3.85 8.29
N THR A 3 -1.40 -5.01 8.93
CA THR A 3 -0.16 -5.62 9.45
C THR A 3 0.67 -6.21 8.30
N MET A 4 1.95 -6.50 8.55
CA MET A 4 2.81 -7.11 7.52
C MET A 4 2.31 -8.51 7.13
N GLN A 5 1.89 -9.31 8.11
CA GLN A 5 1.37 -10.66 7.90
C GLN A 5 0.09 -10.67 7.05
N GLU A 6 -0.76 -9.65 7.16
CA GLU A 6 -1.96 -9.52 6.31
C GLU A 6 -1.60 -9.21 4.86
N ILE A 7 -0.55 -8.42 4.64
CA ILE A 7 -0.07 -8.03 3.31
C ILE A 7 0.63 -9.21 2.63
N GLU A 8 1.41 -9.99 3.36
CA GLU A 8 2.10 -11.19 2.84
C GLU A 8 1.13 -12.27 2.35
N LYS A 9 -0.08 -12.33 2.89
CA LYS A 9 -1.12 -13.30 2.50
C LYS A 9 -1.89 -12.91 1.24
N MET A 10 -1.76 -11.68 0.76
CA MET A 10 -2.44 -11.23 -0.45
C MET A 10 -1.79 -11.81 -1.71
N SER A 11 -2.59 -12.10 -2.74
CA SER A 11 -2.05 -12.44 -4.06
C SER A 11 -1.35 -11.24 -4.69
N ASP A 12 -0.48 -11.45 -5.69
CA ASP A 12 0.20 -10.34 -6.37
C ASP A 12 -0.78 -9.36 -7.02
N LYS A 13 -1.89 -9.88 -7.57
CA LYS A 13 -2.97 -9.06 -8.16
C LYS A 13 -3.66 -8.20 -7.11
N ASP A 14 -3.99 -8.80 -5.96
CA ASP A 14 -4.63 -8.07 -4.85
C ASP A 14 -3.67 -7.03 -4.25
N LEU A 15 -2.37 -7.34 -4.19
CA LEU A 15 -1.37 -6.42 -3.68
C LEU A 15 -1.18 -5.21 -4.59
N ALA A 16 -1.18 -5.41 -5.92
CA ALA A 16 -1.12 -4.33 -6.89
C ALA A 16 -2.33 -3.39 -6.75
N LYS A 17 -3.54 -3.97 -6.68
CA LYS A 17 -4.77 -3.20 -6.45
C LYS A 17 -4.74 -2.45 -5.11
N PHE A 18 -4.29 -3.10 -4.04
CA PHE A 18 -4.13 -2.49 -2.73
C PHE A 18 -3.18 -1.28 -2.75
N VAL A 19 -2.09 -1.35 -3.51
CA VAL A 19 -1.18 -0.21 -3.69
C VAL A 19 -1.86 0.94 -4.43
N GLU A 20 -2.65 0.67 -5.47
CA GLU A 20 -3.40 1.70 -6.19
C GLU A 20 -4.41 2.41 -5.29
N ASP A 21 -5.21 1.65 -4.55
CA ASP A 21 -6.23 2.19 -3.64
C ASP A 21 -5.60 3.08 -2.55
N GLU A 22 -4.52 2.63 -1.91
CA GLU A 22 -3.82 3.41 -0.88
C GLU A 22 -3.11 4.65 -1.46
N ARG A 23 -2.66 4.60 -2.73
CA ARG A 23 -2.14 5.78 -3.44
C ARG A 23 -3.24 6.80 -3.72
N ALA A 24 -4.45 6.35 -4.05
CA ALA A 24 -5.61 7.24 -4.22
C ALA A 24 -5.94 7.96 -2.91
N VAL A 25 -5.89 7.28 -1.75
CA VAL A 25 -6.06 7.91 -0.42
C VAL A 25 -5.01 9.01 -0.20
N MET A 26 -3.74 8.75 -0.54
CA MET A 26 -2.70 9.78 -0.43
C MET A 26 -2.90 10.95 -1.40
N GLN A 27 -3.37 10.69 -2.63
CA GLN A 27 -3.67 11.74 -3.61
C GLN A 27 -4.84 12.60 -3.14
N GLN A 28 -5.92 11.99 -2.67
CA GLN A 28 -7.07 12.71 -2.11
C GLN A 28 -6.66 13.52 -0.89
N HIS A 29 -5.75 13.03 -0.04
CA HIS A 29 -5.23 13.83 1.06
C HIS A 29 -4.40 15.04 0.59
N ARG A 30 -3.65 14.90 -0.52
CA ARG A 30 -2.80 15.98 -1.07
C ARG A 30 -3.58 17.03 -1.85
N PHE A 31 -4.56 16.59 -2.64
CA PHE A 31 -5.23 17.41 -3.66
C PHE A 31 -6.75 17.47 -3.50
N GLY A 32 -7.33 16.69 -2.60
CA GLY A 32 -8.77 16.69 -2.35
C GLY A 32 -9.22 17.91 -1.56
N THR A 33 -10.47 18.33 -1.81
CA THR A 33 -11.12 19.47 -1.16
C THR A 33 -11.87 19.09 0.13
N GLY A 34 -12.12 17.80 0.35
CA GLY A 34 -12.72 17.28 1.59
C GLY A 34 -11.66 17.02 2.66
N GLY A 35 -11.91 17.51 3.88
CA GLY A 35 -11.14 17.35 5.14
C GLY A 35 -9.84 16.53 5.14
N ARG A 36 -8.77 17.11 5.69
CA ARG A 36 -7.45 16.46 5.81
C ARG A 36 -7.41 15.36 6.87
N ASN A 37 -7.78 14.12 6.52
CA ASN A 37 -7.53 12.96 7.39
C ASN A 37 -6.04 12.54 7.35
N VAL A 38 -5.22 13.19 8.17
CA VAL A 38 -3.77 12.97 8.25
C VAL A 38 -3.44 11.54 8.71
N MET A 39 -4.25 10.97 9.59
CA MET A 39 -4.06 9.60 10.10
C MET A 39 -4.21 8.57 8.98
N ALA A 40 -5.26 8.71 8.16
CA ALA A 40 -5.48 7.84 7.00
C ALA A 40 -4.31 7.94 6.01
N ALA A 41 -3.84 9.15 5.69
CA ALA A 41 -2.70 9.34 4.79
C ALA A 41 -1.39 8.73 5.33
N ARG A 42 -1.14 8.84 6.65
CA ARG A 42 0.01 8.20 7.30
C ARG A 42 -0.08 6.67 7.26
N ALA A 43 -1.27 6.12 7.48
CA ALA A 43 -1.50 4.67 7.38
C ALA A 43 -1.30 4.20 5.93
N ALA A 44 -1.86 4.92 4.96
CA ALA A 44 -1.73 4.61 3.54
C ALA A 44 -0.28 4.58 3.07
N LYS A 45 0.53 5.57 3.46
CA LYS A 45 1.97 5.60 3.16
C LYS A 45 2.70 4.36 3.69
N LYS A 46 2.40 3.93 4.92
CA LYS A 46 3.00 2.73 5.52
C LYS A 46 2.54 1.45 4.83
N ASN A 47 1.26 1.36 4.50
CA ASN A 47 0.66 0.23 3.78
C ASN A 47 1.31 0.05 2.40
N VAL A 48 1.46 1.13 1.63
CA VAL A 48 2.14 1.11 0.32
C VAL A 48 3.59 0.64 0.46
N ALA A 49 4.34 1.18 1.44
CA ALA A 49 5.72 0.77 1.64
C ALA A 49 5.83 -0.75 1.92
N ARG A 50 4.98 -1.29 2.80
CA ARG A 50 4.96 -2.73 3.12
C ARG A 50 4.61 -3.58 1.90
N ALA A 51 3.59 -3.18 1.14
CA ALA A 51 3.19 -3.90 -0.08
C ALA A 51 4.33 -3.91 -1.12
N LEU A 52 5.00 -2.78 -1.35
CA LEU A 52 6.13 -2.72 -2.27
C LEU A 52 7.32 -3.56 -1.80
N THR A 53 7.58 -3.64 -0.49
CA THR A 53 8.60 -4.55 0.08
C THR A 53 8.26 -6.00 -0.24
N VAL A 54 7.00 -6.42 -0.06
CA VAL A 54 6.57 -7.79 -0.40
C VAL A 54 6.71 -8.07 -1.89
N LEU A 55 6.29 -7.16 -2.78
CA LEU A 55 6.47 -7.33 -4.23
C LEU A 55 7.93 -7.47 -4.61
N THR A 56 8.79 -6.62 -4.05
CA THR A 56 10.24 -6.68 -4.29
C THR A 56 10.82 -8.01 -3.81
N ALA A 57 10.42 -8.46 -2.62
CA ALA A 57 10.87 -9.73 -2.07
C ALA A 57 10.43 -10.92 -2.94
N ARG A 58 9.19 -10.93 -3.42
CA ARG A 58 8.67 -11.95 -4.35
C ARG A 58 9.39 -11.93 -5.69
N SER A 59 9.60 -10.74 -6.25
CA SER A 59 10.35 -10.56 -7.49
C SER A 59 11.77 -11.10 -7.37
N ASN A 60 12.48 -10.78 -6.29
CA ASN A 60 13.85 -11.24 -6.05
C ASN A 60 13.95 -12.76 -5.80
N ALA A 61 12.91 -13.37 -5.22
CA ALA A 61 12.84 -14.81 -5.03
C ALA A 61 12.58 -15.55 -6.35
N ALA A 62 11.82 -14.95 -7.28
CA ALA A 62 11.55 -15.54 -8.58
C ALA A 62 12.76 -15.54 -9.53
N THR A 63 13.71 -14.63 -9.33
CA THR A 63 14.95 -14.55 -10.13
C THR A 63 16.10 -15.42 -9.60
N LYS A 64 15.92 -16.09 -8.46
CA LYS A 64 16.88 -17.02 -7.86
C LYS A 64 16.57 -18.46 -8.26
#